data_AF-A0A0G1IIB9-F1
#
_entry.id   AF-A0A0G1IIB9-F1
#
_cell.length_a   1.000
_cell.length_b   1.000
_cell.length_c   1.000
_cell.angle_alpha   90.00
_cell.angle_beta   90.00
_cell.angle_gamma   90.00
#
_symmetry.space_group_name_H-M   'P 1'
#
loop_
_entity.id
_entity.type
_entity.pdbx_description
1 polymer ?
#
loop_
_entity_poly.entity_id
_entity_poly.type
_entity_poly.pdbx_seq_one_letter_code
_entity_poly.pdbx_strand_id
1 'polypeptide(L)' 'MYNWSTDIKNLKKHPEKYKIWRLEQMINFGLNGKKLKEFELNKYFNKLKIDPYRRKFLKLLLNGK' A
#
# COMPACT_ATOMS: atom_id res chain seq x y z
N MET A 1 3.57 -4.89 12.01
CA MET A 1 2.28 -5.58 11.89
C MET A 1 2.55 -7.06 11.68
N TYR A 2 1.99 -7.92 12.52
CA TYR A 2 2.06 -9.37 12.32
C TYR A 2 0.82 -9.77 11.50
N ASN A 3 1.02 -10.43 10.36
CA ASN A 3 -0.09 -10.86 9.52
C ASN A 3 -0.40 -12.32 9.88
N TRP A 4 -1.44 -12.53 10.69
CA TRP A 4 -1.78 -13.87 11.20
C TRP A 4 -2.42 -14.78 10.15
N SER A 5 -3.01 -14.23 9.09
CA SER A 5 -3.77 -14.98 8.07
C SER A 5 -3.14 -14.96 6.67
N THR A 6 -2.04 -14.23 6.46
CA THR A 6 -1.43 -14.09 5.12
C THR A 6 -0.15 -14.90 5.01
N ASP A 7 -0.09 -15.84 4.08
CA ASP A 7 1.14 -16.54 3.73
C ASP A 7 2.07 -15.64 2.90
N ILE A 8 2.91 -14.90 3.64
CA ILE A 8 3.89 -13.99 3.06
C ILE A 8 4.93 -14.74 2.20
N LYS A 9 5.26 -15.99 2.53
CA LYS A 9 6.28 -16.76 1.79
C LYS A 9 5.81 -17.04 0.37
N ASN A 10 4.56 -17.47 0.21
CA ASN A 10 3.96 -17.66 -1.10
C ASN A 10 3.68 -16.34 -1.82
N LEU A 11 3.25 -15.30 -1.11
CA LEU A 11 3.00 -13.98 -1.72
C LEU A 11 4.27 -13.35 -2.31
N LYS A 12 5.43 -13.56 -1.66
CA LYS A 12 6.73 -13.07 -2.14
C LYS A 12 7.16 -13.68 -3.49
N LYS A 13 6.63 -14.85 -3.87
CA LYS A 13 6.86 -15.45 -5.21
C LYS A 13 6.21 -14.63 -6.32
N HIS A 14 5.25 -13.76 -5.98
CA HIS A 14 4.57 -12.85 -6.89
C HIS A 14 4.90 -11.39 -6.54
N PRO A 15 6.01 -10.84 -7.07
CA PRO A 15 6.58 -9.57 -6.60
C PRO A 15 5.63 -8.38 -6.75
N GLU A 16 4.79 -8.34 -7.80
CA GLU A 16 3.80 -7.29 -7.97
C GLU A 16 2.67 -7.37 -6.92
N LYS A 17 2.10 -8.56 -6.71
CA LYS A 17 1.06 -8.78 -5.70
C LYS A 17 1.57 -8.46 -4.30
N TYR A 18 2.81 -8.83 -4.00
CA TYR A 18 3.46 -8.48 -2.75
C TYR A 18 3.61 -6.97 -2.55
N LYS A 19 3.98 -6.21 -3.60
CA LYS A 19 4.09 -4.75 -3.54
C LYS A 19 2.75 -4.07 -3.28
N ILE A 20 1.70 -4.50 -3.99
CA ILE A 20 0.33 -4.00 -3.79
C ILE A 20 -0.13 -4.26 -2.37
N TRP A 21 -0.06 -5.52 -1.92
CA TRP A 21 -0.45 -5.90 -0.57
C TRP A 21 0.34 -5.13 0.50
N ARG A 22 1.65 -4.95 0.31
CA ARG A 22 2.48 -4.19 1.25
C ARG A 22 2.04 -2.73 1.34
N LEU A 23 1.74 -2.09 0.22
CA LEU A 23 1.23 -0.72 0.20
C LEU A 23 -0.13 -0.63 0.91
N GLU A 24 -1.04 -1.59 0.66
CA GLU A 24 -2.33 -1.66 1.36
C GLU A 24 -2.14 -1.80 2.87
N GLN A 25 -1.25 -2.69 3.32
CA GLN A 25 -0.96 -2.87 4.74
C GLN A 25 -0.41 -1.59 5.37
N MET A 26 0.55 -0.95 4.70
CA MET A 26 1.18 0.29 5.17
C MET A 26 0.18 1.45 5.25
N ILE A 27 -0.72 1.57 4.28
CA ILE A 27 -1.71 2.65 4.24
C ILE A 27 -2.82 2.42 5.27
N ASN A 28 -3.40 1.22 5.33
CA ASN A 28 -4.56 0.96 6.19
C ASN A 28 -4.19 0.87 7.67
N PHE A 29 -3.03 0.31 7.99
CA PHE A 29 -2.68 -0.03 9.37
C PHE A 29 -1.47 0.74 9.92
N GLY A 30 -0.84 1.58 9.09
CA GLY A 30 0.24 2.46 9.50
C GLY A 30 1.60 2.09 8.93
N LEU A 31 2.45 3.10 8.85
CA LEU A 31 3.72 3.03 8.15
C LEU A 31 4.87 2.45 9.02
N ASN A 32 4.67 2.32 10.32
CA ASN A 32 5.69 1.87 11.30
C ASN A 32 7.05 2.58 11.11
N GLY A 33 7.04 3.91 11.02
CA GLY A 33 8.25 4.73 10.83
C GLY A 33 8.85 4.72 9.43
N LYS A 34 8.23 4.03 8.46
CA LYS A 34 8.67 4.02 7.06
C LYS A 34 7.97 5.10 6.24
N LYS A 35 8.54 5.48 5.11
CA LYS A 35 7.89 6.39 4.13
C LYS A 35 7.35 5.58 2.95
N LEU A 36 6.26 6.08 2.36
CA LEU A 36 5.77 5.59 1.07
C LEU A 36 6.62 6.18 -0.05
N LYS A 37 6.96 5.38 -1.05
CA LYS A 37 7.60 5.88 -2.27
C LYS A 37 6.52 6.39 -3.22
N GLU A 38 6.60 7.66 -3.60
CA GLU A 38 5.62 8.31 -4.47
C GLU A 38 5.43 7.57 -5.80
N PHE A 39 6.52 7.20 -6.47
CA PHE A 39 6.48 6.45 -7.73
C PHE A 39 5.74 5.10 -7.60
N GLU A 40 5.97 4.35 -6.52
CA GLU A 40 5.29 3.06 -6.30
C GLU A 40 3.81 3.28 -5.98
N LEU A 41 3.50 4.32 -5.19
CA LEU A 41 2.13 4.69 -4.87
C LEU A 41 1.36 5.07 -6.15
N ASN A 42 1.92 5.93 -7.00
CA ASN A 42 1.31 6.31 -8.29
C ASN A 42 1.13 5.12 -9.22
N LYS A 43 2.16 4.26 -9.36
CA LYS A 43 2.10 3.08 -10.23
C LYS A 43 0.98 2.12 -9.86
N TYR A 44 0.74 1.92 -8.57
CA TYR A 44 -0.24 0.94 -8.09
C TYR A 44 -1.55 1.56 -7.59
N PHE A 45 -1.71 2.89 -7.56
CA PHE A 45 -2.83 3.60 -6.92
C PHE A 45 -4.20 3.05 -7.31
N ASN A 46 -4.40 2.81 -8.62
CA ASN A 46 -5.65 2.30 -9.16
C ASN A 46 -5.95 0.85 -8.74
N LYS A 47 -4.93 0.06 -8.39
CA LYS A 47 -5.04 -1.35 -7.98
C LYS A 47 -5.17 -1.53 -6.46
N LEU A 48 -4.94 -0.49 -5.66
CA LEU A 48 -4.95 -0.57 -4.19
C LEU A 48 -6.37 -0.67 -3.62
N LYS A 49 -6.63 -1.68 -2.80
CA LYS A 49 -7.81 -1.79 -1.94
C LYS A 49 -7.50 -1.20 -0.56
N ILE A 50 -7.68 0.11 -0.44
CA ILE A 50 -7.45 0.88 0.79
C ILE A 50 -8.74 1.57 1.24
N ASP A 51 -8.76 1.95 2.51
CA ASP A 51 -9.86 2.73 3.09
C ASP A 51 -10.21 3.96 2.22
N PRO A 52 -11.50 4.23 1.95
CA PRO A 52 -11.92 5.32 1.07
C PRO A 52 -11.43 6.72 1.51
N TYR A 53 -11.38 6.99 2.81
CA TYR A 53 -10.91 8.29 3.32
C TYR A 53 -9.41 8.44 3.12
N ARG A 54 -8.63 7.38 3.42
CA ARG A 54 -7.19 7.35 3.13
C ARG A 54 -6.91 7.51 1.64
N ARG A 55 -7.70 6.89 0.78
CA ARG A 55 -7.59 7.05 -0.68
C ARG A 55 -7.80 8.49 -1.11
N LYS A 56 -8.85 9.15 -0.61
CA LYS A 56 -9.13 10.57 -0.91
C LYS A 56 -7.98 11.47 -0.44
N PHE A 57 -7.48 11.25 0.77
CA PHE A 57 -6.35 12.00 1.32
C PHE A 57 -5.07 11.83 0.49
N LEU A 58 -4.70 10.59 0.14
CA LEU A 58 -3.54 10.34 -0.71
C LEU A 58 -3.71 10.94 -2.11
N LYS A 59 -4.92 10.90 -2.68
CA LYS A 59 -5.21 11.56 -3.95
C LYS A 59 -5.03 13.08 -3.87
N LEU A 60 -5.46 13.71 -2.78
CA LEU A 60 -5.22 15.14 -2.53
C LEU A 60 -3.72 15.44 -2.48
N LEU A 61 -2.94 14.64 -1.74
CA LEU A 61 -1.49 14.84 -1.62
C LEU A 61 -0.74 14.64 -2.94
N LEU A 62 -1.19 13.71 -3.79
CA LEU A 62 -0.59 13.46 -5.09
C LEU A 62 -0.92 14.54 -6.13
N ASN A 63 -2.13 15.09 -6.06
CA ASN A 63 -2.63 16.08 -7.01
C ASN A 63 -2.40 17.54 -6.58
N GLY A 64 -2.15 17.79 -5.30
CA GLY A 64 -1.93 19.14 -4.74
C GLY A 64 -0.50 19.65 -4.90
N LYS A 65 0.25 19.11 -5.88
CA LYS A 65 1.54 19.65 -6.31
C LYS A 65 1.34 20.76 -7.33
#